data_AF-A0A2N4YLH3-F1
#
_entry.id   AF-A0A2N4YLH3-F1
#
_cell.length_a   1.000
_cell.length_b   1.000
_cell.length_c   1.000
_cell.angle_alpha   90.00
_cell.angle_beta   90.00
_cell.angle_gamma   90.00
#
_symmetry.space_group_name_H-M   'P 1'
#
loop_
_entity.id
_entity.type
_entity.pdbx_description
1 polymer ?
#
loop_
_entity_poly.entity_id
_entity_poly.type
_entity_poly.pdbx_seq_one_letter_code
_entity_poly.pdbx_strand_id
1 'polypeptide(L)'
;MEEMQAAPASLDECAELRAAVLAHPTDRTRLAAWEAVAIGPGEDRIEALFALLDESPDLMRSVVMRLADLMPPADLKARLADRIARLFQTPPMVRARRFWRLFAEGRPIGPAEARAMLAADKFLLFLLAPQNRRRVSVFAPGRADLAQCARLGIDLAALAEALRPLLRCHPVWAAVLDQTAFPEGGARTHVETVEPFCGYQDRAVETGRLPMPDPFSGRMVHPVDSCAIYGRACYHYLGTHPFFLITHGSGAKASAIYIPKFDLVLDLGAKANRAGFTRELTNLLVVLATRAARSVSDYNAAMARGPAPDRPRRVLLSITQVPNFAHHIWNYYSGLERVFLEGNGDRIAEVLFGGTEFFGPLDDFYPELRGRLRTVPRSAIVDPCPWSETDLLVVAGGYFVAFSLIERLRAAMRRLPPARGALSPEALPPAWPVVWIGMRLGDKSWIGQEDGIRHIADRLFAAYPEARLLLDGFSYPVGRDEITDRWAATIDRLHAIAEGIRARVTQPDRVVNMVGNSLRESVLWAERADVYLTPYGTTQHKVGWFSRAPGLVYQAVPDGTDDEDIPVSGAWQVQDTVPPLLLRARPVAQGARKSIHDRRPNIANVTLDPDEVFTRLARLIGPARR
;
A
#
# COMPACT_ATOMS: atom_id res chain seq x y z
N MET A 1 31.41 2.63 -0.33
CA MET A 1 31.31 3.97 -0.94
C MET A 1 31.42 4.94 0.20
N GLU A 2 32.62 5.42 0.49
CA GLU A 2 32.78 6.67 1.24
C GLU A 2 32.11 7.76 0.41
N GLU A 3 31.10 8.42 0.95
CA GLU A 3 30.58 9.65 0.34
C GLU A 3 31.74 10.62 0.26
N MET A 4 32.26 10.86 -0.95
CA MET A 4 33.09 12.03 -1.21
C MET A 4 32.28 13.24 -0.75
N GLN A 5 32.68 13.81 0.39
CA GLN A 5 32.12 15.06 0.88
C GLN A 5 32.42 16.09 -0.20
N ALA A 6 31.38 16.52 -0.91
CA ALA A 6 31.49 17.60 -1.88
C ALA A 6 32.11 18.81 -1.17
N ALA A 7 33.01 19.51 -1.86
CA ALA A 7 33.56 20.76 -1.33
C ALA A 7 32.38 21.69 -0.96
N PRO A 8 32.45 22.41 0.17
CA PRO A 8 31.40 23.35 0.55
C PRO A 8 31.22 24.36 -0.58
N ALA A 9 29.97 24.55 -0.99
CA ALA A 9 29.58 25.50 -2.02
C ALA A 9 30.09 26.92 -1.68
N SER A 10 30.38 27.71 -2.71
CA SER A 10 30.79 29.11 -2.50
C SER A 10 29.63 29.96 -1.98
N LEU A 11 29.94 31.07 -1.31
CA LEU A 11 28.92 32.04 -0.89
C LEU A 11 28.13 32.58 -2.09
N ASP A 12 28.79 32.75 -3.23
CA ASP A 12 28.17 33.21 -4.47
C ASP A 12 27.16 32.19 -5.01
N GLU A 13 27.51 30.90 -5.02
CA GLU A 13 26.61 29.82 -5.44
C GLU A 13 25.36 29.75 -4.56
N CYS A 14 25.54 29.88 -3.24
CA CYS A 14 24.42 29.94 -2.31
C CYS A 14 23.50 31.15 -2.57
N ALA A 15 24.08 32.33 -2.81
CA ALA A 15 23.33 33.55 -3.11
C ALA A 15 22.57 33.47 -4.44
N GLU A 16 23.17 32.87 -5.48
CA GLU A 16 22.53 32.65 -6.77
C GLU A 16 21.33 31.70 -6.66
N LEU A 17 21.51 30.56 -5.97
CA LEU A 17 20.42 29.61 -5.73
C LEU A 17 19.29 30.23 -4.91
N ARG A 18 19.63 31.06 -3.91
CA ARG A 18 18.67 31.81 -3.10
C ARG A 18 17.85 32.77 -3.94
N ALA A 19 18.50 33.58 -4.79
CA ALA A 19 17.83 34.48 -5.71
C ALA A 19 16.93 33.73 -6.70
N ALA A 20 17.38 32.57 -7.18
CA ALA A 20 16.60 31.71 -8.07
C ALA A 20 15.33 31.15 -7.39
N VAL A 21 15.38 30.87 -6.09
CA VAL A 21 14.22 30.44 -5.28
C VAL A 21 13.22 31.59 -5.10
N LEU A 22 13.69 32.80 -4.80
CA LEU A 22 12.83 33.99 -4.69
C LEU A 22 12.16 34.36 -6.02
N ALA A 23 12.89 34.25 -7.14
CA ALA A 23 12.34 34.50 -8.47
C ALA A 23 11.32 33.44 -8.92
N HIS A 24 11.38 32.22 -8.37
CA HIS A 24 10.50 31.11 -8.72
C HIS A 24 9.97 30.38 -7.46
N PRO A 25 9.11 31.04 -6.65
CA PRO A 25 8.73 30.59 -5.31
C PRO A 25 7.89 29.30 -5.28
N THR A 26 7.53 28.77 -6.44
CA THR A 26 6.78 27.51 -6.62
C THR A 26 7.67 26.34 -7.07
N ASP A 27 8.91 26.60 -7.49
CA ASP A 27 9.85 25.59 -7.99
C ASP A 27 10.55 24.87 -6.82
N ARG A 28 10.17 23.61 -6.58
CA ARG A 28 10.74 22.79 -5.50
C ARG A 28 12.14 22.30 -5.81
N THR A 29 12.52 22.19 -7.08
CA THR A 29 13.85 21.74 -7.49
C THR A 29 14.88 22.78 -7.13
N ARG A 30 14.55 24.06 -7.35
CA ARG A 30 15.41 25.19 -6.93
C ARG A 30 15.54 25.27 -5.41
N LEU A 31 14.44 25.09 -4.68
CA LEU A 31 14.51 25.06 -3.21
C LEU A 31 15.41 23.91 -2.72
N ALA A 32 15.25 22.70 -3.28
CA ALA A 32 16.06 21.56 -2.91
C ALA A 32 17.55 21.77 -3.23
N ALA A 33 17.86 22.38 -4.38
CA ALA A 33 19.23 22.74 -4.75
C ALA A 33 19.83 23.76 -3.76
N TRP A 34 19.08 24.80 -3.41
CA TRP A 34 19.49 25.76 -2.39
C TRP A 34 19.69 25.09 -1.04
N GLU A 35 18.78 24.24 -0.57
CA GLU A 35 18.93 23.54 0.72
C GLU A 35 20.14 22.61 0.78
N ALA A 36 20.48 21.96 -0.33
CA ALA A 36 21.62 21.05 -0.42
C ALA A 36 22.97 21.78 -0.23
N VAL A 37 23.00 23.08 -0.57
CA VAL A 37 24.19 23.94 -0.58
C VAL A 37 24.23 24.87 0.63
N ALA A 38 23.09 25.46 0.99
CA ALA A 38 23.02 26.57 1.93
C ALA A 38 22.84 26.15 3.40
N ILE A 39 22.53 24.89 3.68
CA ILE A 39 21.99 24.51 4.98
C ILE A 39 22.64 23.26 5.58
N GLY A 40 23.38 23.45 6.69
CA GLY A 40 23.83 22.37 7.57
C GLY A 40 22.68 21.60 8.23
N PRO A 41 22.91 20.43 8.83
CA PRO A 41 21.84 19.68 9.50
C PRO A 41 21.35 20.41 10.78
N GLY A 42 20.03 20.61 10.94
CA GLY A 42 19.44 21.04 12.23
C GLY A 42 18.48 22.24 12.19
N GLU A 43 18.40 22.96 13.31
CA GLU A 43 17.52 24.12 13.57
C GLU A 43 17.79 25.32 12.64
N ASP A 44 19.03 25.51 12.23
CA ASP A 44 19.44 26.56 11.25
C ASP A 44 18.67 26.48 9.94
N ARG A 45 18.22 25.27 9.57
CA ARG A 45 17.39 25.04 8.38
C ARG A 45 16.03 25.72 8.47
N ILE A 46 15.39 25.66 9.63
CA ILE A 46 14.04 26.19 9.84
C ILE A 46 14.10 27.71 9.75
N GLU A 47 15.06 28.35 10.42
CA GLU A 47 15.22 29.81 10.39
C GLU A 47 15.61 30.31 8.99
N ALA A 48 16.49 29.62 8.27
CA ALA A 48 16.84 29.98 6.90
C ALA A 48 15.63 29.95 5.96
N LEU A 49 14.72 28.97 6.12
CA LEU A 49 13.47 28.89 5.38
C LEU A 49 12.50 30.02 5.77
N PHE A 50 12.41 30.41 7.04
CA PHE A 50 11.61 31.57 7.43
C PHE A 50 12.19 32.88 6.88
N ALA A 51 13.52 33.04 6.86
CA ALA A 51 14.16 34.21 6.25
C ALA A 51 13.83 34.35 4.75
N LEU A 52 13.77 33.24 4.00
CA LEU A 52 13.27 33.24 2.62
C LEU A 52 11.82 33.75 2.53
N LEU A 53 10.95 33.30 3.44
CA LEU A 53 9.57 33.79 3.47
C LEU A 53 9.51 35.28 3.80
N ASP A 54 10.38 35.77 4.68
CA ASP A 54 10.45 37.17 5.07
C ASP A 54 10.88 38.11 3.96
N GLU A 55 11.71 37.63 3.04
CA GLU A 55 12.10 38.37 1.83
C GLU A 55 11.06 38.32 0.71
N SER A 56 10.09 37.41 0.80
CA SER A 56 9.04 37.30 -0.21
C SER A 56 7.77 38.05 0.21
N PRO A 57 7.21 38.90 -0.67
CA PRO A 57 5.92 39.55 -0.42
C PRO A 57 4.77 38.53 -0.40
N ASP A 58 4.94 37.43 -1.14
CA ASP A 58 4.00 36.32 -1.22
C ASP A 58 4.43 35.13 -0.38
N LEU A 59 3.47 34.28 -0.02
CA LEU A 59 3.77 33.04 0.68
C LEU A 59 4.44 32.04 -0.28
N MET A 60 5.73 31.78 -0.10
CA MET A 60 6.48 30.85 -0.96
C MET A 60 6.09 29.40 -0.67
N ARG A 61 5.32 28.80 -1.59
CA ARG A 61 4.76 27.45 -1.46
C ARG A 61 5.82 26.39 -1.17
N SER A 62 6.90 26.38 -1.94
CA SER A 62 7.96 25.38 -1.81
C SER A 62 8.54 25.38 -0.40
N VAL A 63 8.76 26.58 0.15
CA VAL A 63 9.33 26.83 1.48
C VAL A 63 8.37 26.39 2.58
N VAL A 64 7.10 26.78 2.53
CA VAL A 64 6.15 26.38 3.59
C VAL A 64 5.91 24.87 3.61
N MET A 65 5.82 24.22 2.45
CA MET A 65 5.71 22.77 2.38
C MET A 65 6.91 22.07 3.01
N ARG A 66 8.10 22.66 2.85
CA ARG A 66 9.33 22.13 3.43
C ARG A 66 9.38 22.35 4.94
N LEU A 67 9.00 23.53 5.43
CA LEU A 67 8.81 23.79 6.85
C LEU A 67 7.80 22.81 7.48
N ALA A 68 6.69 22.49 6.80
CA ALA A 68 5.70 21.53 7.29
C ALA A 68 6.22 20.09 7.41
N ASP A 69 7.30 19.74 6.69
CA ASP A 69 8.00 18.46 6.85
C ASP A 69 9.01 18.49 8.01
N LEU A 70 9.43 19.68 8.47
CA LEU A 70 10.48 19.89 9.47
C LEU A 70 9.95 20.25 10.86
N MET A 71 8.75 20.82 10.97
CA MET A 71 8.21 21.30 12.25
C MET A 71 6.74 20.90 12.48
N PRO A 72 6.27 20.90 13.74
CA PRO A 72 4.87 20.63 14.05
C PRO A 72 3.91 21.61 13.35
N PRO A 73 2.75 21.15 12.83
CA PRO A 73 1.80 22.02 12.13
C PRO A 73 1.28 23.21 12.97
N ALA A 74 1.17 23.04 14.29
CA ALA A 74 0.72 24.10 15.19
C ALA A 74 1.72 25.27 15.23
N ASP A 75 3.00 24.98 15.35
CA ASP A 75 4.08 25.96 15.43
C ASP A 75 4.24 26.71 14.11
N LEU A 76 4.23 25.97 12.99
CA LEU A 76 4.25 26.56 11.65
C LEU A 76 3.10 27.56 11.46
N LYS A 77 1.89 27.19 11.90
CA LYS A 77 0.71 28.07 11.79
C LYS A 77 0.85 29.30 12.69
N ALA A 78 1.37 29.15 13.90
CA ALA A 78 1.59 30.28 14.80
C ALA A 78 2.57 31.28 14.18
N ARG A 79 3.69 30.81 13.63
CA ARG A 79 4.69 31.68 12.97
C ARG A 79 4.18 32.31 11.67
N LEU A 80 3.27 31.64 10.95
CA LEU A 80 2.69 32.16 9.71
C LEU A 80 1.33 32.84 9.90
N ALA A 81 0.87 33.08 11.14
CA ALA A 81 -0.51 33.49 11.43
C ALA A 81 -0.94 34.74 10.64
N ASP A 82 -0.11 35.79 10.66
CA ASP A 82 -0.43 37.06 9.98
C ASP A 82 -0.43 36.92 8.45
N ARG A 83 0.53 36.17 7.90
CA ARG A 83 0.60 35.89 6.46
C ARG A 83 -0.62 35.09 6.00
N ILE A 84 -0.99 34.06 6.77
CA ILE A 84 -2.19 33.25 6.53
C ILE A 84 -3.46 34.12 6.63
N ALA A 85 -3.54 35.01 7.62
CA ALA A 85 -4.67 35.91 7.81
C ALA A 85 -4.84 36.85 6.61
N ARG A 86 -3.77 37.52 6.15
CA ARG A 86 -3.80 38.39 4.95
C ARG A 86 -4.20 37.61 3.70
N LEU A 87 -3.60 36.45 3.49
CA LEU A 87 -3.91 35.57 2.38
C LEU A 87 -5.40 35.19 2.36
N PHE A 88 -6.00 34.90 3.52
CA PHE A 88 -7.42 34.57 3.65
C PHE A 88 -8.39 35.73 3.39
N GLN A 89 -7.91 36.97 3.35
CA GLN A 89 -8.70 38.14 2.95
C GLN A 89 -8.65 38.41 1.44
N THR A 90 -7.76 37.76 0.71
CA THR A 90 -7.70 37.94 -0.76
C THR A 90 -8.99 37.42 -1.42
N PRO A 91 -9.51 38.08 -2.47
CA PRO A 91 -10.75 37.65 -3.13
C PRO A 91 -10.78 36.18 -3.59
N PRO A 92 -9.69 35.61 -4.18
CA PRO A 92 -9.66 34.18 -4.52
C PRO A 92 -9.81 33.29 -3.29
N MET A 93 -9.19 33.64 -2.16
CA MET A 93 -9.27 32.83 -0.94
C MET A 93 -10.62 32.94 -0.25
N VAL A 94 -11.25 34.11 -0.24
CA VAL A 94 -12.63 34.26 0.24
C VAL A 94 -13.58 33.35 -0.56
N ARG A 95 -13.40 33.28 -1.88
CA ARG A 95 -14.19 32.38 -2.75
C ARG A 95 -13.86 30.91 -2.53
N ALA A 96 -12.59 30.54 -2.35
CA ALA A 96 -12.20 29.16 -2.04
C ALA A 96 -12.72 28.71 -0.66
N ARG A 97 -12.75 29.61 0.34
CA ARG A 97 -13.40 29.35 1.64
C ARG A 97 -14.90 29.13 1.50
N ARG A 98 -15.56 29.95 0.67
CA ARG A 98 -16.97 29.78 0.35
C ARG A 98 -17.23 28.47 -0.38
N PHE A 99 -16.38 28.10 -1.35
CA PHE A 99 -16.41 26.79 -2.00
C PHE A 99 -16.39 25.67 -0.95
N TRP A 100 -15.39 25.68 -0.05
CA TRP A 100 -15.23 24.63 0.96
C TRP A 100 -16.46 24.52 1.86
N ARG A 101 -17.01 25.65 2.31
CA ARG A 101 -18.24 25.67 3.11
C ARG A 101 -19.41 25.05 2.35
N LEU A 102 -19.65 25.46 1.10
CA LEU A 102 -20.73 24.92 0.27
C LEU A 102 -20.55 23.42 0.02
N PHE A 103 -19.32 22.99 -0.27
CA PHE A 103 -18.97 21.59 -0.45
C PHE A 103 -19.23 20.77 0.83
N ALA A 104 -18.80 21.27 1.99
CA ALA A 104 -19.01 20.64 3.29
C ALA A 104 -20.47 20.59 3.72
N GLU A 105 -21.30 21.52 3.22
CA GLU A 105 -22.75 21.56 3.44
C GLU A 105 -23.55 20.80 2.38
N GLY A 106 -22.91 20.32 1.29
CA GLY A 106 -23.59 19.60 0.21
C GLY A 106 -24.48 20.52 -0.61
N ARG A 107 -24.08 21.78 -0.77
CA ARG A 107 -24.86 22.81 -1.46
C ARG A 107 -24.29 23.08 -2.85
N PRO A 108 -25.11 23.54 -3.80
CA PRO A 108 -24.63 23.95 -5.11
C PRO A 108 -23.51 25.00 -5.02
N ILE A 109 -22.51 24.83 -5.87
CA ILE A 109 -21.31 25.66 -5.97
C ILE A 109 -21.40 26.53 -7.23
N GLY A 110 -21.16 27.84 -7.06
CA GLY A 110 -21.13 28.77 -8.18
C GLY A 110 -19.88 28.61 -9.05
N PRO A 111 -19.92 28.98 -10.35
CA PRO A 111 -18.76 28.92 -11.23
C PRO A 111 -17.57 29.77 -10.74
N ALA A 112 -17.85 30.87 -10.03
CA ALA A 112 -16.85 31.76 -9.44
C ALA A 112 -16.07 31.07 -8.31
N GLU A 113 -16.77 30.38 -7.41
CA GLU A 113 -16.20 29.58 -6.34
C GLU A 113 -15.41 28.39 -6.90
N ALA A 114 -15.93 27.69 -7.91
CA ALA A 114 -15.23 26.58 -8.57
C ALA A 114 -13.93 27.04 -9.24
N ARG A 115 -13.95 28.14 -10.01
CA ARG A 115 -12.72 28.72 -10.60
C ARG A 115 -11.72 29.14 -9.53
N ALA A 116 -12.18 29.76 -8.46
CA ALA A 116 -11.32 30.15 -7.36
C ALA A 116 -10.71 28.93 -6.66
N MET A 117 -11.44 27.83 -6.52
CA MET A 117 -10.96 26.56 -5.98
C MET A 117 -9.90 25.90 -6.88
N LEU A 118 -10.06 25.98 -8.21
CA LEU A 118 -9.08 25.47 -9.17
C LEU A 118 -7.83 26.35 -9.25
N ALA A 119 -7.99 27.66 -9.05
CA ALA A 119 -6.89 28.62 -8.98
C ALA A 119 -6.20 28.61 -7.61
N ALA A 120 -6.93 28.22 -6.55
CA ALA A 120 -6.36 28.05 -5.22
C ALA A 120 -5.36 26.90 -5.26
N ASP A 121 -4.13 27.19 -4.87
CA ASP A 121 -3.11 26.16 -4.76
C ASP A 121 -3.59 25.05 -3.80
N LYS A 122 -3.29 23.79 -4.14
CA LYS A 122 -3.50 22.62 -3.27
C LYS A 122 -2.95 22.83 -1.85
N PHE A 123 -1.88 23.64 -1.73
CA PHE A 123 -1.31 24.07 -0.46
C PHE A 123 -2.23 24.99 0.36
N LEU A 124 -2.95 25.92 -0.27
CA LEU A 124 -3.88 26.81 0.41
C LEU A 124 -5.03 26.03 1.06
N LEU A 125 -5.41 24.91 0.46
CA LEU A 125 -6.41 24.01 1.02
C LEU A 125 -5.92 23.19 2.21
N PHE A 126 -4.60 22.96 2.33
CA PHE A 126 -4.02 22.45 3.57
C PHE A 126 -4.20 23.45 4.72
N LEU A 127 -4.10 24.75 4.43
CA LEU A 127 -4.36 25.80 5.41
C LEU A 127 -5.86 26.00 5.71
N LEU A 128 -6.73 25.73 4.72
CA LEU A 128 -8.19 25.79 4.88
C LEU A 128 -8.78 24.58 5.58
N ALA A 129 -8.18 23.41 5.41
CA ALA A 129 -8.56 22.21 6.11
C ALA A 129 -8.27 22.39 7.61
N PRO A 130 -9.26 22.22 8.50
CA PRO A 130 -8.99 22.40 9.90
C PRO A 130 -8.01 21.30 10.36
N GLN A 131 -7.00 21.72 11.11
CA GLN A 131 -5.90 20.84 11.54
C GLN A 131 -6.18 20.23 12.92
N ASN A 132 -7.18 20.76 13.63
CA ASN A 132 -7.70 20.23 14.89
C ASN A 132 -8.79 19.19 14.61
N ARG A 133 -8.55 18.30 13.64
CA ARG A 133 -9.46 17.22 13.30
C ARG A 133 -9.74 16.40 14.53
N ARG A 134 -10.98 16.46 15.00
CA ARG A 134 -11.38 15.64 16.12
C ARG A 134 -11.59 14.23 15.58
N ARG A 135 -10.90 13.26 16.18
CA ARG A 135 -11.07 11.84 15.91
C ARG A 135 -11.81 11.21 17.08
N VAL A 136 -12.89 10.51 16.77
CA VAL A 136 -13.73 9.80 17.74
C VAL A 136 -13.78 8.34 17.33
N SER A 137 -13.42 7.43 18.23
CA SER A 137 -13.58 5.99 18.00
C SER A 137 -15.05 5.61 18.06
N VAL A 138 -15.58 4.95 17.03
CA VAL A 138 -16.99 4.53 17.00
C VAL A 138 -17.24 3.34 17.93
N PHE A 139 -16.34 2.36 17.93
CA PHE A 139 -16.52 1.11 18.70
C PHE A 139 -15.89 1.12 20.09
N ALA A 140 -15.06 2.12 20.39
CA ALA A 140 -14.46 2.31 21.70
C ALA A 140 -14.33 3.81 22.04
N PRO A 141 -15.45 4.57 22.07
CA PRO A 141 -15.41 6.01 22.36
C PRO A 141 -15.02 6.27 23.81
N GLY A 142 -14.23 7.31 24.05
CA GLY A 142 -14.04 7.84 25.40
C GLY A 142 -15.26 8.63 25.89
N ARG A 143 -15.36 8.88 27.20
CA ARG A 143 -16.46 9.69 27.79
C ARG A 143 -16.57 11.09 27.16
N ALA A 144 -15.44 11.73 26.88
CA ALA A 144 -15.39 13.05 26.25
C ALA A 144 -15.88 13.03 24.80
N ASP A 145 -15.73 11.88 24.12
CA ASP A 145 -16.19 11.69 22.75
C ASP A 145 -17.70 11.46 22.71
N LEU A 146 -18.23 10.61 23.60
CA LEU A 146 -19.67 10.43 23.77
C LEU A 146 -20.38 11.75 24.02
N ALA A 147 -19.90 12.55 24.97
CA ALA A 147 -20.48 13.86 25.28
C ALA A 147 -20.41 14.83 24.10
N GLN A 148 -19.34 14.79 23.31
CA GLN A 148 -19.24 15.66 22.14
C GLN A 148 -20.18 15.22 21.02
N CYS A 149 -20.20 13.94 20.67
CA CYS A 149 -21.09 13.41 19.65
C CYS A 149 -22.56 13.66 20.01
N ALA A 150 -22.94 13.48 21.28
CA ALA A 150 -24.28 13.83 21.77
C ALA A 150 -24.61 15.32 21.54
N ARG A 151 -23.67 16.25 21.80
CA ARG A 151 -23.86 17.69 21.50
C ARG A 151 -24.02 18.00 20.01
N LEU A 152 -23.42 17.18 19.15
CA LEU A 152 -23.56 17.30 17.70
C LEU A 152 -24.83 16.59 17.18
N GLY A 153 -25.58 15.88 18.04
CA GLY A 153 -26.74 15.09 17.64
C GLY A 153 -26.37 13.74 16.99
N ILE A 154 -25.19 13.19 17.33
CA ILE A 154 -24.73 11.87 16.86
C ILE A 154 -24.91 10.87 17.99
N ASP A 155 -25.79 9.89 17.79
CA ASP A 155 -25.88 8.70 18.64
C ASP A 155 -24.83 7.67 18.20
N LEU A 156 -23.68 7.68 18.86
CA LEU A 156 -22.59 6.76 18.54
C LEU A 156 -22.94 5.29 18.80
N ALA A 157 -23.80 4.99 19.77
CA ALA A 157 -24.16 3.62 20.09
C ALA A 157 -25.04 3.03 18.99
N ALA A 158 -26.08 3.76 18.59
CA ALA A 158 -26.94 3.37 17.47
C ALA A 158 -26.15 3.29 16.16
N LEU A 159 -25.25 4.25 15.91
CA LEU A 159 -24.37 4.23 14.74
C LEU A 159 -23.47 3.00 14.72
N ALA A 160 -22.83 2.67 15.85
CA ALA A 160 -21.98 1.49 15.98
C ALA A 160 -22.76 0.20 15.73
N GLU A 161 -23.99 0.09 16.25
CA GLU A 161 -24.87 -1.06 16.01
C GLU A 161 -25.21 -1.22 14.53
N ALA A 162 -25.66 -0.14 13.88
CA ALA A 162 -25.99 -0.13 12.45
C ALA A 162 -24.78 -0.41 11.54
N LEU A 163 -23.57 -0.08 12.00
CA LEU A 163 -22.31 -0.36 11.31
C LEU A 163 -21.85 -1.82 11.39
N ARG A 164 -22.20 -2.55 12.45
CA ARG A 164 -21.70 -3.92 12.67
C ARG A 164 -22.02 -4.86 11.50
N PRO A 165 -23.26 -4.90 10.96
CA PRO A 165 -23.54 -5.72 9.79
C PRO A 165 -22.63 -5.36 8.61
N LEU A 166 -22.44 -4.07 8.30
CA LEU A 166 -21.62 -3.62 7.18
C LEU A 166 -20.14 -4.05 7.30
N LEU A 167 -19.63 -4.13 8.52
CA LEU A 167 -18.24 -4.48 8.82
C LEU A 167 -18.07 -5.95 9.24
N ARG A 168 -19.02 -6.83 8.94
CA ARG A 168 -18.83 -8.29 9.11
C ARG A 168 -18.37 -8.90 7.79
N CYS A 169 -17.54 -9.93 7.85
CA CYS A 169 -17.30 -10.77 6.68
C CYS A 169 -18.62 -11.34 6.15
N HIS A 170 -18.73 -11.53 4.84
CA HIS A 170 -19.82 -12.29 4.25
C HIS A 170 -19.80 -13.75 4.78
N PRO A 171 -20.95 -14.42 4.98
CA PRO A 171 -20.97 -15.76 5.61
C PRO A 171 -20.11 -16.81 4.91
N VAL A 172 -20.07 -16.79 3.58
CA VAL A 172 -19.22 -17.72 2.80
C VAL A 172 -17.73 -17.49 3.11
N TRP A 173 -17.28 -16.24 3.16
CA TRP A 173 -15.90 -15.92 3.51
C TRP A 173 -15.59 -16.22 4.97
N ALA A 174 -16.51 -15.94 5.88
CA ALA A 174 -16.37 -16.31 7.29
C ALA A 174 -16.16 -17.83 7.44
N ALA A 175 -16.91 -18.66 6.69
CA ALA A 175 -16.73 -20.10 6.69
C ALA A 175 -15.34 -20.53 6.17
N VAL A 176 -14.79 -19.85 5.15
CA VAL A 176 -13.40 -20.11 4.69
C VAL A 176 -12.40 -19.82 5.80
N LEU A 177 -12.56 -18.70 6.51
CA LEU A 177 -11.70 -18.34 7.64
C LEU A 177 -11.84 -19.34 8.80
N ASP A 178 -13.05 -19.79 9.11
CA ASP A 178 -13.31 -20.76 10.19
C ASP A 178 -12.72 -22.14 9.90
N GLN A 179 -12.70 -22.54 8.62
CA GLN A 179 -12.12 -23.81 8.16
C GLN A 179 -10.60 -23.76 7.99
N THR A 180 -10.01 -22.56 7.99
CA THR A 180 -8.58 -22.39 7.82
C THR A 180 -7.81 -22.83 9.06
N ALA A 181 -6.87 -23.76 8.89
CA ALA A 181 -5.89 -24.07 9.91
C ALA A 181 -4.84 -22.95 9.96
N PHE A 182 -5.00 -22.03 10.91
CA PHE A 182 -3.98 -21.02 11.16
C PHE A 182 -2.80 -21.64 11.92
N PRO A 183 -1.56 -21.36 11.52
CA PRO A 183 -0.41 -21.98 12.15
C PRO A 183 -0.16 -21.56 13.60
N GLU A 184 -0.64 -20.38 14.00
CA GLU A 184 -0.44 -19.78 15.32
C GLU A 184 -1.72 -19.05 15.76
N GLY A 185 -2.01 -19.00 17.07
CA GLY A 185 -3.21 -18.32 17.59
C GLY A 185 -3.28 -16.81 17.26
N GLY A 186 -2.12 -16.14 17.21
CA GLY A 186 -2.03 -14.73 16.82
C GLY A 186 -2.40 -14.45 15.36
N ALA A 187 -2.15 -15.41 14.46
CA ALA A 187 -2.46 -15.31 13.04
C ALA A 187 -3.97 -15.16 12.79
N ARG A 188 -4.76 -16.07 13.37
CA ARG A 188 -6.22 -16.05 13.31
C ARG A 188 -6.77 -14.73 13.83
N THR A 189 -6.30 -14.33 15.03
CA THR A 189 -6.71 -13.08 15.68
C THR A 189 -6.43 -11.86 14.78
N HIS A 190 -5.28 -11.83 14.11
CA HIS A 190 -4.94 -10.76 13.19
C HIS A 190 -5.91 -10.69 12.01
N VAL A 191 -6.18 -11.82 11.35
CA VAL A 191 -7.08 -11.90 10.20
C VAL A 191 -8.50 -11.52 10.60
N GLU A 192 -9.02 -12.06 11.70
CA GLU A 192 -10.33 -11.73 12.27
C GLU A 192 -10.46 -10.27 12.70
N THR A 193 -9.36 -9.60 13.03
CA THR A 193 -9.37 -8.16 13.34
C THR A 193 -9.42 -7.30 12.08
N VAL A 194 -8.98 -7.82 10.93
CA VAL A 194 -8.71 -7.00 9.73
C VAL A 194 -9.71 -7.26 8.60
N GLU A 195 -10.00 -8.52 8.31
CA GLU A 195 -10.94 -8.94 7.25
C GLU A 195 -12.35 -8.34 7.38
N PRO A 196 -12.95 -8.21 8.58
CA PRO A 196 -14.31 -7.68 8.68
C PRO A 196 -14.45 -6.25 8.10
N PHE A 197 -13.39 -5.45 8.15
CA PHE A 197 -13.36 -4.12 7.55
C PHE A 197 -13.39 -4.11 6.01
N CYS A 198 -13.25 -5.27 5.36
CA CYS A 198 -13.43 -5.42 3.92
C CYS A 198 -14.85 -5.88 3.55
N GLY A 199 -15.67 -6.34 4.51
CA GLY A 199 -16.99 -6.93 4.24
C GLY A 199 -18.02 -5.98 3.59
N TYR A 200 -17.80 -4.67 3.66
CA TYR A 200 -18.65 -3.71 2.94
C TYR A 200 -18.50 -3.87 1.41
N GLN A 201 -17.34 -4.33 0.93
CA GLN A 201 -17.05 -4.55 -0.48
C GLN A 201 -17.94 -5.66 -1.01
N ASP A 202 -18.03 -6.77 -0.27
CA ASP A 202 -18.78 -7.96 -0.65
C ASP A 202 -20.27 -7.62 -0.84
N ARG A 203 -20.83 -6.90 0.13
CA ARG A 203 -22.21 -6.39 0.07
C ARG A 203 -22.43 -5.43 -1.09
N ALA A 204 -21.46 -4.56 -1.36
CA ALA A 204 -21.53 -3.62 -2.48
C ALA A 204 -21.59 -4.37 -3.82
N VAL A 205 -20.81 -5.45 -3.96
CA VAL A 205 -20.81 -6.29 -5.16
C VAL A 205 -22.09 -7.12 -5.26
N GLU A 206 -22.46 -7.82 -4.19
CA GLU A 206 -23.64 -8.70 -4.12
C GLU A 206 -24.93 -7.95 -4.49
N THR A 207 -25.14 -6.78 -3.89
CA THR A 207 -26.40 -6.06 -3.98
C THR A 207 -26.40 -4.94 -5.02
N GLY A 208 -25.22 -4.53 -5.50
CA GLY A 208 -25.05 -3.29 -6.26
C GLY A 208 -25.36 -2.03 -5.44
N ARG A 209 -25.44 -2.14 -4.11
CA ARG A 209 -25.80 -1.06 -3.18
C ARG A 209 -24.75 -0.97 -2.08
N LEU A 210 -24.47 0.24 -1.59
CA LEU A 210 -23.62 0.43 -0.41
C LEU A 210 -24.33 1.35 0.61
N PRO A 211 -25.39 0.85 1.27
CA PRO A 211 -26.15 1.65 2.21
C PRO A 211 -25.32 1.93 3.46
N MET A 212 -25.46 3.14 4.00
CA MET A 212 -24.76 3.62 5.20
C MET A 212 -25.74 4.36 6.12
N PRO A 213 -25.75 4.11 7.44
CA PRO A 213 -26.51 4.95 8.37
C PRO A 213 -25.96 6.38 8.34
N ASP A 214 -26.84 7.36 8.13
CA ASP A 214 -26.54 8.77 8.36
C ASP A 214 -26.17 8.98 9.84
N PRO A 215 -24.95 9.48 10.16
CA PRO A 215 -24.48 9.61 11.54
C PRO A 215 -25.40 10.40 12.49
N PHE A 216 -26.29 11.24 11.96
CA PHE A 216 -27.19 12.09 12.75
C PHE A 216 -28.60 11.51 12.88
N SER A 217 -29.16 10.98 11.79
CA SER A 217 -30.54 10.51 11.76
C SER A 217 -30.70 8.99 11.88
N GLY A 218 -29.62 8.22 11.72
CA GLY A 218 -29.65 6.76 11.62
C GLY A 218 -30.28 6.22 10.34
N ARG A 219 -30.88 7.07 9.50
CA ARG A 219 -31.50 6.67 8.23
C ARG A 219 -30.44 6.12 7.28
N MET A 220 -30.71 4.97 6.68
CA MET A 220 -29.85 4.41 5.64
C MET A 220 -29.87 5.30 4.39
N VAL A 221 -28.69 5.69 3.92
CA VAL A 221 -28.48 6.47 2.70
C VAL A 221 -27.46 5.79 1.79
N HIS A 222 -27.49 6.10 0.50
CA HIS A 222 -26.62 5.52 -0.51
C HIS A 222 -25.61 6.56 -1.02
N PRO A 223 -24.43 6.13 -1.52
CA PRO A 223 -23.46 7.08 -2.01
C PRO A 223 -23.98 7.74 -3.29
N VAL A 224 -23.91 9.07 -3.35
CA VAL A 224 -24.16 9.83 -4.58
C VAL A 224 -22.99 9.75 -5.54
N ASP A 225 -21.83 9.30 -5.04
CA ASP A 225 -20.59 9.27 -5.79
C ASP A 225 -19.55 8.31 -5.17
N SER A 226 -18.68 7.77 -6.02
CA SER A 226 -17.64 6.80 -5.64
C SER A 226 -16.41 6.94 -6.54
N CYS A 227 -15.23 7.09 -5.93
CA CYS A 227 -13.95 7.18 -6.66
C CYS A 227 -12.82 6.52 -5.87
N ALA A 228 -11.70 6.21 -6.52
CA ALA A 228 -10.48 5.75 -5.86
C ALA A 228 -9.36 6.79 -5.98
N ILE A 229 -8.82 7.24 -4.85
CA ILE A 229 -7.79 8.29 -4.77
C ILE A 229 -6.62 7.77 -3.93
N TYR A 230 -5.42 7.76 -4.50
CA TYR A 230 -4.20 7.21 -3.91
C TYR A 230 -4.41 5.81 -3.31
N GLY A 231 -5.15 4.95 -4.04
CA GLY A 231 -5.43 3.57 -3.64
C GLY A 231 -6.49 3.44 -2.55
N ARG A 232 -7.19 4.53 -2.21
CA ARG A 232 -8.28 4.56 -1.22
C ARG A 232 -9.60 4.77 -1.94
N ALA A 233 -10.56 3.88 -1.71
CA ALA A 233 -11.94 4.12 -2.12
C ALA A 233 -12.55 5.20 -1.22
N CYS A 234 -13.29 6.11 -1.85
CA CYS A 234 -13.99 7.19 -1.20
C CYS A 234 -15.42 7.21 -1.72
N TYR A 235 -16.38 7.13 -0.80
CA TYR A 235 -17.80 7.12 -1.09
C TYR A 235 -18.44 8.34 -0.45
N HIS A 236 -19.10 9.17 -1.24
CA HIS A 236 -19.73 10.41 -0.76
C HIS A 236 -21.23 10.21 -0.60
N TYR A 237 -21.76 10.55 0.58
CA TYR A 237 -23.16 10.39 0.94
C TYR A 237 -23.79 11.74 1.26
N LEU A 238 -25.10 11.85 0.96
CA LEU A 238 -25.92 12.99 1.38
C LEU A 238 -26.91 12.51 2.46
N GLY A 239 -26.58 12.76 3.72
CA GLY A 239 -27.47 12.56 4.88
C GLY A 239 -28.03 13.89 5.39
N THR A 240 -28.22 13.99 6.71
CA THR A 240 -28.47 15.27 7.40
C THR A 240 -27.36 16.28 7.10
N HIS A 241 -26.12 15.78 7.06
CA HIS A 241 -24.96 16.48 6.54
C HIS A 241 -24.20 15.55 5.56
N PRO A 242 -23.50 16.09 4.57
CA PRO A 242 -22.64 15.27 3.74
C PRO A 242 -21.56 14.58 4.56
N PHE A 243 -21.25 13.35 4.20
CA PHE A 243 -20.18 12.60 4.82
C PHE A 243 -19.53 11.64 3.83
N PHE A 244 -18.33 11.17 4.16
CA PHE A 244 -17.55 10.27 3.34
C PHE A 244 -17.24 8.99 4.09
N LEU A 245 -17.47 7.83 3.48
CA LEU A 245 -16.77 6.60 3.91
C LEU A 245 -15.40 6.59 3.21
N ILE A 246 -14.33 6.54 4.01
CA ILE A 246 -12.95 6.56 3.54
C ILE A 246 -12.27 5.26 3.90
N THR A 247 -11.64 4.65 2.91
CA THR A 247 -10.93 3.38 3.09
C THR A 247 -9.43 3.58 3.21
N HIS A 248 -8.72 2.67 3.87
CA HIS A 248 -7.26 2.73 4.02
C HIS A 248 -6.60 1.36 3.85
N GLY A 249 -5.29 1.42 3.60
CA GLY A 249 -4.47 0.25 3.35
C GLY A 249 -4.73 -0.34 1.97
N SER A 250 -3.83 -1.22 1.55
CA SER A 250 -3.88 -1.81 0.20
C SER A 250 -5.13 -2.66 -0.07
N GLY A 251 -5.79 -3.20 0.97
CA GLY A 251 -7.03 -3.96 0.84
C GLY A 251 -8.30 -3.13 0.98
N ALA A 252 -8.19 -1.79 0.96
CA ALA A 252 -9.32 -0.85 1.01
C ALA A 252 -10.27 -1.08 2.21
N LYS A 253 -9.73 -1.19 3.43
CA LYS A 253 -10.51 -1.37 4.67
C LYS A 253 -11.36 -0.14 4.96
N ALA A 254 -12.65 -0.30 5.23
CA ALA A 254 -13.50 0.77 5.76
C ALA A 254 -12.91 1.29 7.08
N SER A 255 -12.32 2.49 7.05
CA SER A 255 -11.46 2.96 8.14
C SER A 255 -12.03 4.14 8.89
N ALA A 256 -12.73 5.05 8.20
CA ALA A 256 -13.31 6.21 8.83
C ALA A 256 -14.55 6.71 8.08
N ILE A 257 -15.46 7.33 8.83
CA ILE A 257 -16.45 8.25 8.29
C ILE A 257 -15.95 9.67 8.54
N TYR A 258 -15.89 10.52 7.51
CA TYR A 258 -15.50 11.92 7.65
C TYR A 258 -16.69 12.84 7.37
N ILE A 259 -16.95 13.77 8.29
CA ILE A 259 -18.04 14.76 8.16
C ILE A 259 -17.40 16.15 8.03
N PRO A 260 -17.27 16.71 6.80
CA PRO A 260 -16.49 17.92 6.58
C PRO A 260 -17.02 19.14 7.32
N LYS A 261 -18.33 19.27 7.48
CA LYS A 261 -18.98 20.41 8.16
C LYS A 261 -18.45 20.64 9.58
N PHE A 262 -18.18 19.54 10.30
CA PHE A 262 -17.68 19.58 11.68
C PHE A 262 -16.20 19.23 11.79
N ASP A 263 -15.55 18.95 10.66
CA ASP A 263 -14.20 18.40 10.59
C ASP A 263 -13.98 17.22 11.55
N LEU A 264 -14.97 16.33 11.56
CA LEU A 264 -15.06 15.20 12.46
C LEU A 264 -14.70 13.91 11.72
N VAL A 265 -13.78 13.15 12.30
CA VAL A 265 -13.40 11.80 11.86
C VAL A 265 -13.98 10.80 12.85
N LEU A 266 -14.92 9.98 12.39
CA LEU A 266 -15.41 8.82 13.13
C LEU A 266 -14.56 7.60 12.72
N ASP A 267 -13.66 7.18 13.59
CA ASP A 267 -12.73 6.08 13.40
C ASP A 267 -13.44 4.73 13.61
N LEU A 268 -13.43 3.90 12.58
CA LEU A 268 -14.06 2.59 12.60
C LEU A 268 -13.16 1.53 13.26
N GLY A 269 -11.93 1.85 13.65
CA GLY A 269 -11.05 0.91 14.35
C GLY A 269 -10.18 0.05 13.44
N ALA A 270 -10.15 0.31 12.13
CA ALA A 270 -9.35 -0.45 11.15
C ALA A 270 -7.82 -0.24 11.25
N LYS A 271 -7.33 0.31 12.39
CA LYS A 271 -5.92 0.62 12.67
C LYS A 271 -5.26 1.53 11.61
N ALA A 272 -5.97 2.55 11.12
CA ALA A 272 -5.36 3.55 10.23
C ALA A 272 -4.20 4.26 10.94
N ASN A 273 -3.03 4.35 10.28
CA ASN A 273 -1.81 4.93 10.83
C ASN A 273 -2.07 6.36 11.34
N ARG A 274 -2.08 6.53 12.67
CA ARG A 274 -2.46 7.79 13.33
C ARG A 274 -1.57 8.96 12.94
N ALA A 275 -0.26 8.73 12.78
CA ALA A 275 0.72 9.80 12.56
C ALA A 275 0.64 10.41 11.14
N GLY A 276 0.14 9.67 10.15
CA GLY A 276 0.01 10.13 8.75
C GLY A 276 -1.40 10.53 8.34
N PHE A 277 -2.43 10.04 9.05
CA PHE A 277 -3.82 10.13 8.63
C PHE A 277 -4.29 11.57 8.36
N THR A 278 -3.91 12.55 9.18
CA THR A 278 -4.32 13.95 9.02
C THR A 278 -3.83 14.54 7.70
N ARG A 279 -2.56 14.32 7.34
CA ARG A 279 -1.99 14.82 6.08
C ARG A 279 -2.59 14.10 4.88
N GLU A 280 -2.71 12.77 4.96
CA GLU A 280 -3.30 11.96 3.91
C GLU A 280 -4.76 12.34 3.65
N LEU A 281 -5.55 12.54 4.71
CA LEU A 281 -6.93 13.00 4.63
C LEU A 281 -7.01 14.41 4.03
N THR A 282 -6.15 15.35 4.43
CA THR A 282 -6.09 16.67 3.79
C THR A 282 -5.86 16.55 2.29
N ASN A 283 -4.85 15.79 1.87
CA ASN A 283 -4.56 15.59 0.45
C ASN A 283 -5.74 14.96 -0.30
N LEU A 284 -6.43 14.01 0.33
CA LEU A 284 -7.63 13.39 -0.21
C LEU A 284 -8.74 14.41 -0.41
N LEU A 285 -9.05 15.22 0.61
CA LEU A 285 -10.10 16.23 0.56
C LEU A 285 -9.82 17.31 -0.50
N VAL A 286 -8.55 17.69 -0.65
CA VAL A 286 -8.13 18.60 -1.73
C VAL A 286 -8.45 18.02 -3.10
N VAL A 287 -8.16 16.73 -3.31
CA VAL A 287 -8.47 16.06 -4.57
C VAL A 287 -9.97 16.00 -4.80
N LEU A 288 -10.76 15.63 -3.79
CA LEU A 288 -12.22 15.57 -3.87
C LEU A 288 -12.83 16.94 -4.19
N ALA A 289 -12.38 17.99 -3.51
CA ALA A 289 -12.84 19.35 -3.74
C ALA A 289 -12.42 19.86 -5.13
N THR A 290 -11.19 19.58 -5.56
CA THR A 290 -10.71 19.93 -6.92
C THR A 290 -11.55 19.23 -7.99
N ARG A 291 -11.89 17.96 -7.75
CA ARG A 291 -12.74 17.16 -8.63
C ARG A 291 -14.15 17.74 -8.73
N ALA A 292 -14.78 18.09 -7.60
CA ALA A 292 -16.06 18.79 -7.60
C ALA A 292 -15.99 20.14 -8.33
N ALA A 293 -14.89 20.88 -8.20
CA ALA A 293 -14.70 22.15 -8.92
C ALA A 293 -14.53 21.96 -10.45
N ARG A 294 -13.83 20.91 -10.90
CA ARG A 294 -13.67 20.57 -12.33
C ARG A 294 -14.97 20.14 -12.97
N SER A 295 -15.80 19.41 -12.23
CA SER A 295 -17.09 18.89 -12.68
C SER A 295 -18.26 19.56 -11.92
N VAL A 296 -18.21 20.89 -11.80
CA VAL A 296 -19.17 21.63 -10.94
C VAL A 296 -20.62 21.45 -11.37
N SER A 297 -20.87 21.26 -12.67
CA SER A 297 -22.22 20.98 -13.19
C SER A 297 -22.74 19.64 -12.67
N ASP A 298 -21.96 18.57 -12.80
CA ASP A 298 -22.33 17.22 -12.36
C ASP A 298 -22.48 17.16 -10.84
N TYR A 299 -21.58 17.81 -10.12
CA TYR A 299 -21.66 17.97 -8.67
C TYR A 299 -22.97 18.66 -8.26
N ASN A 300 -23.28 19.82 -8.85
CA ASN A 300 -24.51 20.56 -8.55
C ASN A 300 -25.76 19.75 -8.88
N ALA A 301 -25.76 19.02 -10.00
CA ALA A 301 -26.85 18.13 -10.36
C ALA A 301 -27.03 17.02 -9.31
N ALA A 302 -25.94 16.41 -8.81
CA ALA A 302 -26.01 15.42 -7.74
C ALA A 302 -26.55 16.02 -6.43
N MET A 303 -26.10 17.21 -6.04
CA MET A 303 -26.60 17.88 -4.83
C MET A 303 -28.09 18.24 -4.94
N ALA A 304 -28.54 18.66 -6.13
CA ALA A 304 -29.95 18.99 -6.39
C ALA A 304 -30.86 17.76 -6.35
N ARG A 305 -30.37 16.59 -6.77
CA ARG A 305 -31.11 15.32 -6.68
C ARG A 305 -31.25 14.82 -5.23
N GLY A 306 -30.28 15.15 -4.37
CA GLY A 306 -30.28 14.73 -2.97
C GLY A 306 -29.74 13.30 -2.80
N PRO A 307 -30.12 12.60 -1.71
CA PRO A 307 -29.63 11.25 -1.43
C PRO A 307 -29.87 10.31 -2.61
N ALA A 308 -28.88 9.46 -2.93
CA ALA A 308 -29.05 8.50 -4.01
C ALA A 308 -30.21 7.52 -3.71
N PRO A 309 -31.01 7.14 -4.73
CA PRO A 309 -32.13 6.23 -4.55
C PRO A 309 -31.67 4.84 -4.12
N ASP A 310 -32.50 4.14 -3.35
CA ASP A 310 -32.26 2.75 -2.95
C ASP A 310 -32.51 1.78 -4.11
N ARG A 311 -31.60 1.76 -5.08
CA ARG A 311 -31.63 0.84 -6.23
C ARG A 311 -30.25 0.26 -6.50
N PRO A 312 -30.16 -1.00 -6.98
CA PRO A 312 -28.90 -1.57 -7.43
C PRO A 312 -28.26 -0.74 -8.55
N ARG A 313 -26.94 -0.63 -8.51
CA ARG A 313 -26.10 -0.01 -9.54
C ARG A 313 -25.24 -1.07 -10.23
N ARG A 314 -24.75 -0.74 -11.43
CA ARG A 314 -23.65 -1.47 -12.08
C ARG A 314 -22.39 -1.35 -11.25
N VAL A 315 -21.80 -2.48 -10.88
CA VAL A 315 -20.58 -2.52 -10.07
C VAL A 315 -19.35 -2.50 -10.97
N LEU A 316 -18.49 -1.51 -10.77
CA LEU A 316 -17.18 -1.43 -11.40
C LEU A 316 -16.13 -1.79 -10.34
N LEU A 317 -15.30 -2.81 -10.58
CA LEU A 317 -14.17 -3.11 -9.68
C LEU A 317 -12.92 -2.36 -10.12
N SER A 318 -12.06 -1.94 -9.18
CA SER A 318 -10.78 -1.29 -9.49
C SER A 318 -9.60 -2.03 -8.87
N ILE A 319 -8.61 -2.38 -9.71
CA ILE A 319 -7.31 -2.98 -9.36
C ILE A 319 -6.22 -2.18 -10.10
N THR A 320 -5.74 -1.07 -9.54
CA THR A 320 -4.99 -0.05 -10.33
C THR A 320 -3.68 0.44 -9.72
N GLN A 321 -3.36 0.06 -8.47
CA GLN A 321 -2.19 0.57 -7.75
C GLN A 321 -1.40 -0.53 -7.07
N VAL A 322 -0.99 -1.53 -7.83
CA VAL A 322 -0.22 -2.66 -7.32
C VAL A 322 1.28 -2.34 -7.33
N PRO A 323 1.96 -2.26 -6.18
CA PRO A 323 3.39 -1.91 -6.13
C PRO A 323 4.33 -3.10 -6.36
N ASN A 324 3.89 -4.33 -6.07
CA ASN A 324 4.61 -5.58 -6.31
C ASN A 324 3.63 -6.77 -6.31
N PHE A 325 4.08 -7.94 -6.75
CA PHE A 325 3.22 -9.13 -6.86
C PHE A 325 2.59 -9.54 -5.51
N ALA A 326 3.31 -9.35 -4.40
CA ALA A 326 2.84 -9.79 -3.09
C ALA A 326 1.58 -9.02 -2.68
N HIS A 327 1.58 -7.70 -2.89
CA HIS A 327 0.38 -6.89 -2.70
C HIS A 327 -0.72 -7.24 -3.72
N HIS A 328 -0.37 -7.72 -4.91
CA HIS A 328 -1.35 -8.15 -5.90
C HIS A 328 -2.20 -9.30 -5.36
N ILE A 329 -1.55 -10.38 -4.94
CA ILE A 329 -2.22 -11.56 -4.39
C ILE A 329 -2.92 -11.19 -3.08
N TRP A 330 -2.15 -10.67 -2.13
CA TRP A 330 -2.61 -10.49 -0.76
C TRP A 330 -3.68 -9.43 -0.60
N ASN A 331 -3.61 -8.34 -1.38
CA ASN A 331 -4.48 -7.19 -1.16
C ASN A 331 -5.54 -6.97 -2.21
N TYR A 332 -5.35 -7.38 -3.46
CA TYR A 332 -6.32 -7.14 -4.51
C TYR A 332 -7.02 -8.43 -4.95
N TYR A 333 -6.24 -9.45 -5.33
CA TYR A 333 -6.81 -10.72 -5.78
C TYR A 333 -7.50 -11.50 -4.67
N SER A 334 -7.09 -11.35 -3.40
CA SER A 334 -7.88 -11.87 -2.28
C SER A 334 -9.31 -11.33 -2.26
N GLY A 335 -9.51 -10.04 -2.52
CA GLY A 335 -10.85 -9.45 -2.59
C GLY A 335 -11.63 -9.93 -3.81
N LEU A 336 -10.95 -10.08 -4.95
CA LEU A 336 -11.57 -10.63 -6.16
C LEU A 336 -11.98 -12.10 -5.98
N GLU A 337 -11.10 -12.92 -5.41
CA GLU A 337 -11.36 -14.33 -5.14
C GLU A 337 -12.56 -14.49 -4.20
N ARG A 338 -12.65 -13.66 -3.15
CA ARG A 338 -13.78 -13.65 -2.23
C ARG A 338 -15.11 -13.42 -2.98
N VAL A 339 -15.16 -12.45 -3.90
CA VAL A 339 -16.34 -12.21 -4.75
C VAL A 339 -16.71 -13.46 -5.57
N PHE A 340 -15.73 -14.20 -6.10
CA PHE A 340 -15.99 -15.42 -6.87
C PHE A 340 -16.44 -16.60 -6.00
N LEU A 341 -15.82 -16.80 -4.84
CA LEU A 341 -16.22 -17.84 -3.88
C LEU A 341 -17.66 -17.64 -3.39
N GLU A 342 -18.12 -16.39 -3.32
CA GLU A 342 -19.49 -16.02 -2.95
C GLU A 342 -20.49 -16.18 -4.10
N GLY A 343 -20.05 -16.52 -5.31
CA GLY A 343 -20.92 -16.60 -6.49
C GLY A 343 -21.33 -15.24 -7.05
N ASN A 344 -20.62 -14.16 -6.67
CA ASN A 344 -20.95 -12.78 -7.03
C ASN A 344 -20.21 -12.27 -8.29
N GLY A 345 -19.45 -13.13 -8.98
CA GLY A 345 -18.69 -12.77 -10.17
C GLY A 345 -19.52 -12.13 -11.30
N ASP A 346 -20.76 -12.60 -11.51
CA ASP A 346 -21.67 -12.08 -12.54
C ASP A 346 -22.25 -10.70 -12.21
N ARG A 347 -22.12 -10.25 -10.96
CA ARG A 347 -22.53 -8.90 -10.53
C ARG A 347 -21.53 -7.82 -10.95
N ILE A 348 -20.32 -8.22 -11.31
CA ILE A 348 -19.27 -7.29 -11.78
C ILE A 348 -19.58 -6.88 -13.22
N ALA A 349 -19.89 -5.61 -13.44
CA ALA A 349 -20.12 -5.11 -14.79
C ALA A 349 -18.80 -4.93 -15.57
N GLU A 350 -17.76 -4.46 -14.89
CA GLU A 350 -16.45 -4.17 -15.47
C GLU A 350 -15.37 -4.21 -14.39
N VAL A 351 -14.15 -4.62 -14.75
CA VAL A 351 -12.96 -4.52 -13.91
C VAL A 351 -11.97 -3.56 -14.55
N LEU A 352 -11.65 -2.50 -13.82
CA LEU A 352 -10.66 -1.49 -14.18
C LEU A 352 -9.30 -1.94 -13.69
N PHE A 353 -8.48 -2.40 -14.62
CA PHE A 353 -7.16 -2.92 -14.32
C PHE A 353 -6.07 -1.93 -14.75
N GLY A 354 -5.14 -1.62 -13.85
CA GLY A 354 -4.02 -0.73 -14.13
C GLY A 354 -2.75 -1.14 -13.40
N GLY A 355 -1.60 -0.90 -14.03
CA GLY A 355 -0.30 -1.31 -13.51
C GLY A 355 0.21 -2.62 -14.10
N THR A 356 1.07 -3.29 -13.35
CA THR A 356 1.81 -4.48 -13.76
C THR A 356 1.00 -5.77 -13.60
N GLU A 357 0.98 -6.60 -14.64
CA GLU A 357 0.35 -7.93 -14.68
C GLU A 357 1.35 -9.01 -14.28
N PHE A 358 1.63 -9.09 -12.98
CA PHE A 358 2.60 -10.04 -12.41
C PHE A 358 2.36 -11.50 -12.82
N PHE A 359 1.09 -11.92 -12.92
CA PHE A 359 0.68 -13.30 -13.22
C PHE A 359 0.04 -13.44 -14.62
N GLY A 360 0.27 -12.47 -15.50
CA GLY A 360 -0.35 -12.42 -16.83
C GLY A 360 -1.70 -11.71 -16.82
N PRO A 361 -2.37 -11.65 -17.99
CA PRO A 361 -3.70 -11.10 -18.14
C PRO A 361 -4.68 -11.67 -17.11
N LEU A 362 -5.47 -10.80 -16.47
CA LEU A 362 -6.36 -11.21 -15.38
C LEU A 362 -7.40 -12.24 -15.83
N ASP A 363 -7.88 -12.16 -17.08
CA ASP A 363 -8.86 -13.06 -17.67
C ASP A 363 -8.29 -14.41 -18.14
N ASP A 364 -6.96 -14.61 -18.09
CA ASP A 364 -6.38 -15.93 -18.28
C ASP A 364 -6.69 -16.84 -17.09
N PHE A 365 -6.71 -16.28 -15.87
CA PHE A 365 -6.97 -17.04 -14.65
C PHE A 365 -8.28 -16.68 -13.97
N TYR A 366 -8.97 -15.62 -14.39
CA TYR A 366 -10.40 -15.40 -14.15
C TYR A 366 -11.16 -15.38 -15.49
N PRO A 367 -11.31 -16.53 -16.17
CA PRO A 367 -12.04 -16.60 -17.44
C PRO A 367 -13.47 -16.08 -17.35
N GLU A 368 -14.05 -16.07 -16.16
CA GLU A 368 -15.35 -15.47 -15.86
C GLU A 368 -15.37 -13.96 -16.23
N LEU A 369 -14.24 -13.26 -16.16
CA LEU A 369 -14.13 -11.82 -16.46
C LEU A 369 -13.87 -11.48 -17.94
N ARG A 370 -13.82 -12.47 -18.85
CA ARG A 370 -13.56 -12.23 -20.27
C ARG A 370 -14.56 -11.22 -20.85
N GLY A 371 -14.03 -10.22 -21.57
CA GLY A 371 -14.82 -9.13 -22.14
C GLY A 371 -15.29 -8.07 -21.13
N ARG A 372 -14.99 -8.23 -19.84
CA ARG A 372 -15.31 -7.26 -18.76
C ARG A 372 -14.08 -6.52 -18.24
N LEU A 373 -12.90 -6.77 -18.80
CA LEU A 373 -11.67 -6.09 -18.41
C LEU A 373 -11.46 -4.81 -19.22
N ARG A 374 -11.31 -3.69 -18.53
CA ARG A 374 -10.84 -2.44 -19.11
C ARG A 374 -9.51 -2.05 -18.51
N THR A 375 -8.51 -2.01 -19.37
CA THR A 375 -7.22 -1.43 -19.05
C THR A 375 -7.37 0.08 -18.82
N VAL A 376 -6.84 0.56 -17.71
CA VAL A 376 -6.70 1.99 -17.41
C VAL A 376 -5.24 2.33 -17.09
N PRO A 377 -4.77 3.58 -17.37
CA PRO A 377 -3.45 4.00 -16.96
C PRO A 377 -3.26 3.93 -15.44
N ARG A 378 -2.05 3.62 -15.01
CA ARG A 378 -1.68 3.75 -13.59
C ARG A 378 -1.79 5.21 -13.16
N SER A 379 -2.86 5.53 -12.44
CA SER A 379 -3.17 6.89 -12.01
C SER A 379 -3.33 6.94 -10.49
N ALA A 380 -2.91 8.07 -9.91
CA ALA A 380 -3.21 8.40 -8.53
C ALA A 380 -4.73 8.51 -8.28
N ILE A 381 -5.52 8.82 -9.30
CA ILE A 381 -6.97 8.99 -9.21
C ILE A 381 -7.62 8.11 -10.27
N VAL A 382 -8.53 7.23 -9.85
CA VAL A 382 -9.35 6.39 -10.72
C VAL A 382 -10.80 6.77 -10.45
N ASP A 383 -11.41 7.38 -11.46
CA ASP A 383 -12.72 8.01 -11.37
C ASP A 383 -13.49 7.78 -12.67
N PRO A 384 -13.98 6.54 -12.89
CA PRO A 384 -14.58 6.13 -14.15
C PRO A 384 -16.01 6.67 -14.33
N CYS A 385 -16.65 7.14 -13.26
CA CYS A 385 -18.07 7.44 -13.22
C CYS A 385 -18.38 8.60 -12.25
N PRO A 386 -17.85 9.82 -12.49
CA PRO A 386 -17.99 10.92 -11.56
C PRO A 386 -19.45 11.29 -11.33
N TRP A 387 -19.92 11.22 -10.09
CA TRP A 387 -21.30 11.55 -9.71
C TRP A 387 -22.37 10.71 -10.41
N SER A 388 -22.00 9.51 -10.90
CA SER A 388 -22.90 8.59 -11.62
C SER A 388 -24.01 8.11 -10.71
N GLU A 389 -25.23 8.00 -11.25
CA GLU A 389 -26.38 7.40 -10.58
C GLU A 389 -26.51 5.89 -10.79
N THR A 390 -25.85 5.39 -11.83
CA THR A 390 -26.02 4.04 -12.36
C THR A 390 -24.84 3.15 -12.04
N ASP A 391 -23.68 3.72 -11.70
CA ASP A 391 -22.46 2.97 -11.47
C ASP A 391 -21.95 3.16 -10.03
N LEU A 392 -21.37 2.10 -9.49
CA LEU A 392 -20.73 2.08 -8.17
C LEU A 392 -19.32 1.51 -8.32
N LEU A 393 -18.31 2.33 -8.04
CA LEU A 393 -16.93 1.90 -8.01
C LEU A 393 -16.61 1.22 -6.67
N VAL A 394 -16.12 -0.01 -6.74
CA VAL A 394 -15.64 -0.77 -5.58
C VAL A 394 -14.16 -1.10 -5.79
N VAL A 395 -13.33 -0.84 -4.77
CA VAL A 395 -11.95 -1.31 -4.76
C VAL A 395 -11.95 -2.66 -4.06
N ALA A 396 -11.85 -3.74 -4.83
CA ALA A 396 -11.79 -5.09 -4.28
C ALA A 396 -10.47 -5.28 -3.53
N GLY A 397 -10.54 -5.73 -2.29
CA GLY A 397 -9.35 -6.09 -1.55
C GLY A 397 -9.54 -6.97 -0.33
N GLY A 398 -8.41 -7.37 0.24
CA GLY A 398 -8.33 -8.30 1.38
C GLY A 398 -6.96 -8.31 2.04
N TYR A 399 -6.83 -9.17 3.04
CA TYR A 399 -5.65 -9.42 3.86
C TYR A 399 -5.49 -10.90 4.19
N PHE A 400 -6.19 -11.78 3.48
CA PHE A 400 -6.06 -13.23 3.57
C PHE A 400 -6.19 -13.86 2.18
N VAL A 401 -5.25 -14.75 1.84
CA VAL A 401 -5.17 -15.43 0.53
C VAL A 401 -5.74 -16.83 0.70
N ALA A 402 -6.92 -17.06 0.12
CA ALA A 402 -7.51 -18.39 0.08
C ALA A 402 -6.67 -19.33 -0.78
N PHE A 403 -6.69 -20.63 -0.45
CA PHE A 403 -5.95 -21.65 -1.20
C PHE A 403 -6.44 -21.75 -2.66
N SER A 404 -7.73 -21.50 -2.90
CA SER A 404 -8.32 -21.48 -4.24
C SER A 404 -7.67 -20.45 -5.18
N LEU A 405 -7.28 -19.28 -4.66
CA LEU A 405 -6.53 -18.27 -5.43
C LEU A 405 -5.13 -18.79 -5.79
N ILE A 406 -4.44 -19.45 -4.86
CA ILE A 406 -3.12 -20.05 -5.13
C ILE A 406 -3.23 -21.12 -6.23
N GLU A 407 -4.22 -22.01 -6.13
CA GLU A 407 -4.45 -23.05 -7.14
C GLU A 407 -4.80 -22.46 -8.52
N ARG A 408 -5.65 -21.43 -8.55
CA ARG A 408 -6.00 -20.70 -9.78
C ARG A 408 -4.76 -20.11 -10.45
N LEU A 409 -3.88 -19.47 -9.68
CA LEU A 409 -2.63 -18.91 -10.19
C LEU A 409 -1.65 -20.00 -10.66
N ARG A 410 -1.46 -21.09 -9.90
CA ARG A 410 -0.63 -22.23 -10.32
C ARG A 410 -1.11 -22.83 -11.63
N ALA A 411 -2.42 -23.10 -11.73
CA ALA A 411 -3.02 -23.61 -12.95
C ALA A 411 -2.81 -22.68 -14.15
N ALA A 412 -2.87 -21.37 -13.94
CA ALA A 412 -2.54 -20.39 -14.96
C ALA A 412 -1.08 -20.46 -15.40
N MET A 413 -0.14 -20.48 -14.45
CA MET A 413 1.30 -20.53 -14.73
C MET A 413 1.69 -21.81 -15.47
N ARG A 414 1.08 -22.96 -15.15
CA ARG A 414 1.33 -24.23 -15.85
C ARG A 414 0.90 -24.21 -17.33
N ARG A 415 -0.12 -23.43 -17.69
CA ARG A 415 -0.60 -23.32 -19.08
C ARG A 415 0.26 -22.43 -19.95
N LEU A 416 1.05 -21.54 -19.34
CA LEU A 416 1.93 -20.64 -20.08
C LEU A 416 3.17 -21.40 -20.58
N PRO A 417 3.69 -21.04 -21.76
CA PRO A 417 4.99 -21.55 -22.20
C PRO A 417 6.11 -21.02 -21.28
N PRO A 418 7.23 -21.75 -21.13
CA PRO A 418 8.40 -21.23 -20.45
C PRO A 418 8.86 -19.90 -21.04
N ALA A 419 9.24 -18.96 -20.17
CA ALA A 419 9.86 -17.71 -20.63
C ALA A 419 11.14 -18.01 -21.42
N ARG A 420 11.44 -17.20 -22.44
CA ARG A 420 12.59 -17.42 -23.33
C ARG A 420 13.88 -17.48 -22.51
N GLY A 421 14.59 -18.61 -22.59
CA GLY A 421 15.85 -18.83 -21.88
C GLY A 421 15.71 -19.21 -20.40
N ALA A 422 14.48 -19.25 -19.87
CA ALA A 422 14.25 -19.66 -18.50
C ALA A 422 14.24 -21.20 -18.38
N LEU A 423 14.82 -21.70 -17.29
CA LEU A 423 14.79 -23.13 -16.96
C LEU A 423 13.48 -23.46 -16.22
N SER A 424 12.63 -24.27 -16.86
CA SER A 424 11.39 -24.78 -16.25
C SER A 424 11.70 -26.01 -15.38
N PRO A 425 11.01 -26.21 -14.24
CA PRO A 425 11.23 -27.38 -13.39
C PRO A 425 10.98 -28.71 -14.11
N GLU A 426 10.13 -28.73 -15.12
CA GLU A 426 9.84 -29.92 -15.95
C GLU A 426 11.01 -30.31 -16.86
N ALA A 427 11.94 -29.41 -17.13
CA ALA A 427 13.09 -29.65 -18.01
C ALA A 427 14.27 -30.31 -17.28
N LEU A 428 14.23 -30.41 -15.95
CA LEU A 428 15.29 -30.97 -15.14
C LEU A 428 14.85 -32.29 -14.49
N PRO A 429 15.77 -33.26 -14.32
CA PRO A 429 15.45 -34.49 -13.62
C PRO A 429 15.02 -34.18 -12.18
N PRO A 430 14.16 -35.01 -11.57
CA PRO A 430 13.86 -34.92 -10.14
C PRO A 430 15.15 -34.82 -9.31
N ALA A 431 15.10 -34.04 -8.24
CA ALA A 431 16.20 -33.84 -7.31
C ALA A 431 15.62 -33.77 -5.90
N TRP A 432 16.41 -34.18 -4.91
CA TRP A 432 16.02 -34.04 -3.52
C TRP A 432 17.24 -33.88 -2.60
N PRO A 433 17.21 -32.91 -1.67
CA PRO A 433 16.24 -31.84 -1.55
C PRO A 433 16.43 -30.74 -2.61
N VAL A 434 15.36 -30.07 -2.99
CA VAL A 434 15.38 -28.80 -3.72
C VAL A 434 15.37 -27.65 -2.70
N VAL A 435 16.49 -26.95 -2.58
CA VAL A 435 16.68 -25.84 -1.64
C VAL A 435 16.53 -24.51 -2.37
N TRP A 436 15.59 -23.68 -1.93
CA TRP A 436 15.39 -22.33 -2.47
C TRP A 436 16.10 -21.29 -1.61
N ILE A 437 16.99 -20.48 -2.20
CA ILE A 437 17.64 -19.35 -1.53
C ILE A 437 17.27 -18.05 -2.21
N GLY A 438 16.56 -17.19 -1.46
CA GLY A 438 16.23 -15.83 -1.88
C GLY A 438 17.37 -14.86 -1.61
N MET A 439 17.81 -14.16 -2.65
CA MET A 439 18.82 -13.11 -2.60
C MET A 439 18.17 -11.72 -2.64
N ARG A 440 18.88 -10.73 -2.09
CA ARG A 440 18.41 -9.34 -2.04
C ARG A 440 19.58 -8.37 -1.99
N LEU A 441 19.35 -7.15 -2.49
CA LEU A 441 20.28 -6.03 -2.44
C LEU A 441 19.60 -4.78 -1.87
N GLY A 442 20.40 -3.88 -1.30
CA GLY A 442 19.99 -2.56 -0.81
C GLY A 442 19.46 -2.57 0.62
N ASP A 443 18.35 -3.26 0.87
CA ASP A 443 17.74 -3.40 2.19
C ASP A 443 17.60 -4.86 2.60
N LYS A 444 17.63 -5.14 3.91
CA LYS A 444 17.46 -6.50 4.47
C LYS A 444 18.39 -7.54 3.85
N SER A 445 19.52 -7.10 3.30
CA SER A 445 20.42 -7.93 2.52
C SER A 445 21.40 -8.64 3.44
N TRP A 446 21.73 -9.89 3.14
CA TRP A 446 22.83 -10.58 3.79
C TRP A 446 24.16 -10.09 3.21
N ILE A 447 24.91 -9.33 4.01
CA ILE A 447 26.27 -8.92 3.68
C ILE A 447 27.17 -10.14 3.65
N GLY A 448 27.84 -10.38 2.52
CA GLY A 448 28.59 -11.61 2.28
C GLY A 448 27.75 -12.78 1.76
N GLN A 449 26.52 -12.53 1.26
CA GLN A 449 25.65 -13.60 0.73
C GLN A 449 26.32 -14.48 -0.33
N GLU A 450 27.23 -13.94 -1.15
CA GLU A 450 27.89 -14.73 -2.20
C GLU A 450 28.73 -15.88 -1.61
N ASP A 451 29.61 -15.57 -0.67
CA ASP A 451 30.47 -16.58 -0.03
C ASP A 451 29.68 -17.46 0.93
N GLY A 452 28.72 -16.90 1.66
CA GLY A 452 27.86 -17.64 2.58
C GLY A 452 26.96 -18.65 1.87
N ILE A 453 26.36 -18.27 0.73
CA ILE A 453 25.52 -19.17 -0.06
C ILE A 453 26.37 -20.26 -0.71
N ARG A 454 27.56 -19.93 -1.25
CA ARG A 454 28.50 -20.94 -1.78
C ARG A 454 28.83 -21.98 -0.72
N HIS A 455 29.16 -21.55 0.50
CA HIS A 455 29.46 -22.46 1.62
C HIS A 455 28.28 -23.40 1.93
N ILE A 456 27.06 -22.86 2.00
CA ILE A 456 25.85 -23.65 2.21
C ILE A 456 25.67 -24.68 1.08
N ALA A 457 25.89 -24.27 -0.18
CA ALA A 457 25.75 -25.14 -1.35
C ALA A 457 26.71 -26.33 -1.31
N ASP A 458 28.00 -26.09 -1.02
CA ASP A 458 29.01 -27.14 -0.96
C ASP A 458 28.70 -28.16 0.15
N ARG A 459 28.29 -27.67 1.33
CA ARG A 459 27.85 -28.55 2.42
C ARG A 459 26.58 -29.32 2.07
N LEU A 460 25.63 -28.68 1.39
CA LEU A 460 24.40 -29.30 0.92
C LEU A 460 24.69 -30.44 -0.05
N PHE A 461 25.55 -30.23 -1.05
CA PHE A 461 25.88 -31.27 -2.02
C PHE A 461 26.70 -32.42 -1.42
N ALA A 462 27.53 -32.14 -0.41
CA ALA A 462 28.25 -33.18 0.33
C ALA A 462 27.30 -34.06 1.16
N ALA A 463 26.33 -33.45 1.85
CA ALA A 463 25.37 -34.18 2.68
C ALA A 463 24.24 -34.85 1.87
N TYR A 464 23.86 -34.24 0.75
CA TYR A 464 22.76 -34.68 -0.12
C TYR A 464 23.23 -34.67 -1.58
N PRO A 465 23.83 -35.78 -2.06
CA PRO A 465 24.39 -35.87 -3.41
C PRO A 465 23.36 -35.88 -4.55
N GLU A 466 22.09 -35.59 -4.32
CA GLU A 466 21.08 -35.35 -5.36
C GLU A 466 20.40 -33.99 -5.21
N ALA A 467 20.89 -33.15 -4.27
CA ALA A 467 20.29 -31.86 -4.00
C ALA A 467 20.38 -30.91 -5.20
N ARG A 468 19.43 -29.98 -5.26
CA ARG A 468 19.43 -28.86 -6.19
C ARG A 468 19.29 -27.56 -5.42
N LEU A 469 20.07 -26.57 -5.81
CA LEU A 469 20.03 -25.23 -5.24
C LEU A 469 19.39 -24.26 -6.24
N LEU A 470 18.35 -23.55 -5.81
CA LEU A 470 17.70 -22.50 -6.59
C LEU A 470 18.11 -21.14 -6.02
N LEU A 471 18.72 -20.28 -6.84
CA LEU A 471 19.10 -18.92 -6.47
C LEU A 471 18.08 -17.94 -7.03
N ASP A 472 17.23 -17.42 -6.15
CA ASP A 472 16.10 -16.55 -6.50
C ASP A 472 16.40 -15.07 -6.20
N GLY A 473 15.77 -14.17 -6.95
CA GLY A 473 15.94 -12.73 -6.78
C GLY A 473 14.72 -11.95 -7.27
N PHE A 474 14.93 -11.00 -8.18
CA PHE A 474 13.82 -10.36 -8.88
C PHE A 474 13.24 -11.32 -9.93
N SER A 475 11.92 -11.28 -10.12
CA SER A 475 11.23 -12.03 -11.17
C SER A 475 10.44 -11.08 -12.06
N TYR A 476 10.50 -11.29 -13.37
CA TYR A 476 9.74 -10.50 -14.33
C TYR A 476 8.23 -10.77 -14.22
N PRO A 477 7.39 -9.74 -14.38
CA PRO A 477 5.97 -9.92 -14.65
C PRO A 477 5.75 -10.79 -15.90
N VAL A 478 4.64 -11.53 -15.91
CA VAL A 478 4.27 -12.39 -17.03
C VAL A 478 3.53 -11.62 -18.14
N GLY A 479 2.69 -10.65 -17.77
CA GLY A 479 1.94 -9.81 -18.71
C GLY A 479 2.57 -8.43 -18.87
N ARG A 480 1.74 -7.38 -18.86
CA ARG A 480 2.21 -5.99 -18.85
C ARG A 480 3.23 -5.72 -17.75
N ASP A 481 4.36 -5.13 -18.14
CA ASP A 481 5.43 -4.72 -17.24
C ASP A 481 5.54 -3.19 -17.17
N GLU A 482 5.54 -2.64 -15.96
CA GLU A 482 5.73 -1.19 -15.71
C GLU A 482 6.81 -0.92 -14.66
N ILE A 483 7.52 -1.97 -14.21
CA ILE A 483 8.43 -1.86 -13.07
C ILE A 483 9.86 -2.29 -13.39
N THR A 484 10.06 -3.19 -14.36
CA THR A 484 11.37 -3.81 -14.60
C THR A 484 12.48 -2.80 -14.87
N ASP A 485 12.23 -1.80 -15.71
CA ASP A 485 13.25 -0.79 -16.04
C ASP A 485 13.80 -0.07 -14.80
N ARG A 486 12.96 0.09 -13.76
CA ARG A 486 13.36 0.72 -12.48
C ARG A 486 14.29 -0.17 -11.66
N TRP A 487 14.30 -1.47 -11.94
CA TRP A 487 15.07 -2.48 -11.22
C TRP A 487 16.20 -3.10 -12.05
N ALA A 488 16.35 -2.76 -13.34
CA ALA A 488 17.34 -3.34 -14.25
C ALA A 488 18.74 -3.49 -13.63
N ALA A 489 19.32 -2.41 -13.11
CA ALA A 489 20.65 -2.44 -12.47
C ALA A 489 20.72 -3.36 -11.23
N THR A 490 19.61 -3.49 -10.49
CA THR A 490 19.53 -4.43 -9.35
C THR A 490 19.43 -5.86 -9.83
N ILE A 491 18.68 -6.11 -10.90
CA ILE A 491 18.51 -7.42 -11.53
C ILE A 491 19.85 -7.91 -12.06
N ASP A 492 20.55 -7.09 -12.84
CA ASP A 492 21.86 -7.43 -13.42
C ASP A 492 22.88 -7.77 -12.33
N ARG A 493 22.91 -6.96 -11.26
CA ARG A 493 23.82 -7.20 -10.15
C ARG A 493 23.48 -8.48 -9.38
N LEU A 494 22.20 -8.76 -9.13
CA LEU A 494 21.78 -10.02 -8.51
C LEU A 494 22.11 -11.22 -9.41
N HIS A 495 21.94 -11.08 -10.72
CA HIS A 495 22.24 -12.13 -11.69
C HIS A 495 23.75 -12.43 -11.70
N ALA A 496 24.60 -11.40 -11.70
CA ALA A 496 26.05 -11.55 -11.59
C ALA A 496 26.48 -12.25 -10.28
N ILE A 497 25.86 -11.91 -9.15
CA ILE A 497 26.09 -12.59 -7.87
C ILE A 497 25.70 -14.08 -7.97
N ALA A 498 24.55 -14.38 -8.56
CA ALA A 498 24.07 -15.75 -8.73
C ALA A 498 25.00 -16.60 -9.60
N GLU A 499 25.46 -16.06 -10.73
CA GLU A 499 26.44 -16.74 -11.59
C GLU A 499 27.81 -16.87 -10.91
N GLY A 500 28.23 -15.86 -10.13
CA GLY A 500 29.44 -15.91 -9.32
C GLY A 500 29.40 -17.01 -8.25
N ILE A 501 28.24 -17.26 -7.63
CA ILE A 501 28.02 -18.41 -6.74
C ILE A 501 28.11 -19.70 -7.54
N ARG A 502 27.33 -19.83 -8.61
CA ARG A 502 27.26 -21.04 -9.45
C ARG A 502 28.63 -21.46 -9.96
N ALA A 503 29.44 -20.52 -10.43
CA ALA A 503 30.78 -20.80 -10.96
C ALA A 503 31.79 -21.27 -9.90
N ARG A 504 31.54 -20.98 -8.61
CA ARG A 504 32.49 -21.24 -7.51
C ARG A 504 32.11 -22.42 -6.61
N VAL A 505 30.93 -23.02 -6.77
CA VAL A 505 30.54 -24.23 -6.02
C VAL A 505 31.17 -25.48 -6.62
N THR A 506 31.24 -26.54 -5.81
CA THR A 506 31.75 -27.86 -6.19
C THR A 506 30.93 -28.56 -7.28
N GLN A 507 29.65 -28.24 -7.43
CA GLN A 507 28.73 -28.88 -8.39
C GLN A 507 27.87 -27.83 -9.13
N PRO A 508 28.44 -27.10 -10.11
CA PRO A 508 27.80 -25.96 -10.77
C PRO A 508 26.51 -26.30 -11.52
N ASP A 509 26.39 -27.52 -12.05
CA ASP A 509 25.19 -27.97 -12.81
C ASP A 509 23.96 -28.21 -11.92
N ARG A 510 24.15 -28.19 -10.60
CA ARG A 510 23.07 -28.35 -9.61
C ARG A 510 22.59 -27.03 -9.02
N VAL A 511 23.17 -25.92 -9.47
CA VAL A 511 22.75 -24.58 -9.10
C VAL A 511 21.97 -23.98 -10.26
N VAL A 512 20.71 -23.63 -10.00
CA VAL A 512 19.84 -22.95 -10.95
C VAL A 512 19.77 -21.48 -10.57
N ASN A 513 20.28 -20.61 -11.44
CA ASN A 513 20.06 -19.19 -11.33
C ASN A 513 18.65 -18.85 -11.83
N MET A 514 17.81 -18.33 -10.93
CA MET A 514 16.45 -17.89 -11.24
C MET A 514 16.30 -16.37 -11.24
N VAL A 515 17.37 -15.61 -11.02
CA VAL A 515 17.32 -14.15 -11.06
C VAL A 515 17.01 -13.71 -12.49
N GLY A 516 15.92 -12.96 -12.64
CA GLY A 516 15.45 -12.55 -13.96
C GLY A 516 14.64 -13.63 -14.68
N ASN A 517 14.20 -14.69 -14.01
CA ASN A 517 13.12 -15.52 -14.54
C ASN A 517 11.78 -14.78 -14.46
N SER A 518 10.76 -15.23 -15.19
CA SER A 518 9.42 -14.69 -14.98
C SER A 518 8.78 -15.27 -13.71
N LEU A 519 7.73 -14.62 -13.21
CA LEU A 519 6.98 -15.18 -12.08
C LEU A 519 6.35 -16.53 -12.38
N ARG A 520 6.12 -16.88 -13.65
CA ARG A 520 5.72 -18.24 -14.04
C ARG A 520 6.70 -19.26 -13.48
N GLU A 521 7.98 -19.13 -13.83
CA GLU A 521 8.99 -20.09 -13.37
C GLU A 521 9.15 -20.04 -11.84
N SER A 522 9.11 -18.85 -11.22
CA SER A 522 9.19 -18.75 -9.76
C SER A 522 8.05 -19.50 -9.06
N VAL A 523 6.81 -19.40 -9.57
CA VAL A 523 5.67 -20.14 -9.02
C VAL A 523 5.86 -21.65 -9.18
N LEU A 524 6.23 -22.12 -10.38
CA LEU A 524 6.39 -23.55 -10.64
C LEU A 524 7.57 -24.15 -9.86
N TRP A 525 8.67 -23.40 -9.70
CA TRP A 525 9.79 -23.81 -8.87
C TRP A 525 9.46 -23.83 -7.38
N ALA A 526 8.59 -22.92 -6.91
CA ALA A 526 8.17 -22.91 -5.51
C ALA A 526 7.45 -24.22 -5.15
N GLU A 527 6.63 -24.75 -6.06
CA GLU A 527 5.96 -26.04 -5.88
C GLU A 527 6.93 -27.23 -5.76
N ARG A 528 8.15 -27.09 -6.27
CA ARG A 528 9.20 -28.11 -6.20
C ARG A 528 10.15 -27.92 -5.02
N ALA A 529 10.08 -26.80 -4.31
CA ALA A 529 10.96 -26.54 -3.19
C ALA A 529 10.62 -27.48 -2.01
N ASP A 530 11.64 -28.10 -1.43
CA ASP A 530 11.52 -28.90 -0.21
C ASP A 530 11.81 -28.07 1.03
N VAL A 531 12.68 -27.06 0.92
CA VAL A 531 13.01 -26.13 2.00
C VAL A 531 13.45 -24.78 1.40
N TYR A 532 13.34 -23.70 2.15
CA TYR A 532 13.84 -22.40 1.71
C TYR A 532 14.57 -21.58 2.78
N LEU A 533 15.40 -20.64 2.32
CA LEU A 533 16.02 -19.56 3.08
C LEU A 533 15.75 -18.24 2.35
N THR A 534 15.11 -17.27 3.00
CA THR A 534 14.82 -15.98 2.35
C THR A 534 14.95 -14.79 3.31
N PRO A 535 15.27 -13.59 2.81
CA PRO A 535 15.11 -12.38 3.59
C PRO A 535 13.63 -12.13 3.80
N TYR A 536 13.27 -11.55 4.94
CA TYR A 536 11.91 -11.12 5.21
C TYR A 536 11.40 -10.13 4.14
N GLY A 537 10.28 -10.46 3.51
CA GLY A 537 9.58 -9.60 2.55
C GLY A 537 9.17 -10.33 1.26
N THR A 538 9.10 -9.60 0.16
CA THR A 538 8.53 -10.09 -1.11
C THR A 538 9.21 -11.36 -1.66
N THR A 539 10.51 -11.56 -1.45
CA THR A 539 11.21 -12.80 -1.88
C THR A 539 10.68 -14.02 -1.15
N GLN A 540 10.45 -13.91 0.17
CA GLN A 540 9.82 -14.95 0.98
C GLN A 540 8.42 -15.30 0.45
N HIS A 541 7.60 -14.30 0.11
CA HIS A 541 6.23 -14.52 -0.33
C HIS A 541 6.12 -15.39 -1.58
N LYS A 542 7.14 -15.44 -2.45
CA LYS A 542 7.14 -16.34 -3.62
C LYS A 542 7.10 -17.79 -3.19
N VAL A 543 8.09 -18.24 -2.44
CA VAL A 543 8.16 -19.65 -2.03
C VAL A 543 7.17 -19.97 -0.90
N GLY A 544 7.00 -19.07 0.06
CA GLY A 544 6.14 -19.30 1.23
C GLY A 544 4.65 -19.36 0.93
N TRP A 545 4.18 -18.73 -0.16
CA TRP A 545 2.75 -18.79 -0.54
C TRP A 545 2.45 -19.83 -1.60
N PHE A 546 3.42 -20.16 -2.46
CA PHE A 546 3.26 -21.13 -3.54
C PHE A 546 3.86 -22.50 -3.21
N SER A 547 4.18 -22.79 -1.95
CA SER A 547 4.65 -24.11 -1.51
C SER A 547 4.17 -24.43 -0.10
N ARG A 548 4.36 -25.70 0.30
CA ARG A 548 4.28 -26.13 1.70
C ARG A 548 5.67 -26.41 2.28
N ALA A 549 6.72 -25.94 1.62
CA ALA A 549 8.07 -26.12 2.08
C ALA A 549 8.23 -25.43 3.45
N PRO A 550 8.78 -26.08 4.48
CA PRO A 550 9.28 -25.35 5.64
C PRO A 550 10.41 -24.41 5.21
N GLY A 551 10.68 -23.36 5.98
CA GLY A 551 11.77 -22.47 5.63
C GLY A 551 12.33 -21.68 6.79
N LEU A 552 13.41 -20.97 6.47
CA LEU A 552 14.06 -19.99 7.33
C LEU A 552 13.84 -18.60 6.74
N VAL A 553 13.37 -17.68 7.56
CA VAL A 553 13.25 -16.26 7.20
C VAL A 553 14.19 -15.47 8.07
N TYR A 554 15.11 -14.73 7.46
CA TYR A 554 16.02 -13.88 8.22
C TYR A 554 15.60 -12.41 8.18
N GLN A 555 15.77 -11.73 9.30
CA GLN A 555 15.65 -10.28 9.39
C GLN A 555 16.51 -9.72 10.52
N ALA A 556 16.81 -8.42 10.42
CA ALA A 556 17.41 -7.69 11.52
C ALA A 556 16.45 -7.67 12.71
N VAL A 557 16.91 -8.17 13.85
CA VAL A 557 16.18 -8.11 15.12
C VAL A 557 16.96 -7.17 16.05
N PRO A 558 16.37 -6.08 16.56
CA PRO A 558 17.03 -5.22 17.54
C PRO A 558 17.39 -6.00 18.80
N ASP A 559 18.53 -5.67 19.40
CA ASP A 559 18.95 -6.24 20.68
C ASP A 559 17.87 -6.04 21.75
N GLY A 560 17.59 -7.09 22.54
CA GLY A 560 16.57 -7.06 23.58
C GLY A 560 15.12 -7.26 23.11
N THR A 561 14.88 -7.58 21.84
CA THR A 561 13.54 -8.00 21.38
C THR A 561 13.33 -9.49 21.69
N ASP A 562 12.22 -9.83 22.36
CA ASP A 562 11.83 -11.22 22.63
C ASP A 562 11.36 -11.94 21.36
N ASP A 563 11.64 -13.24 21.27
CA ASP A 563 11.36 -14.04 20.06
C ASP A 563 9.86 -14.18 19.77
N GLU A 564 9.04 -14.23 20.81
CA GLU A 564 7.59 -14.44 20.70
C GLU A 564 6.87 -13.21 20.11
N ASP A 565 7.51 -12.05 20.10
CA ASP A 565 6.88 -10.78 19.73
C ASP A 565 7.04 -10.42 18.24
N ILE A 566 7.78 -11.22 17.46
CA ILE A 566 8.12 -10.88 16.08
C ILE A 566 7.28 -11.70 15.10
N PRO A 567 6.12 -11.18 14.64
CA PRO A 567 5.29 -11.90 13.69
C PRO A 567 6.06 -12.11 12.38
N VAL A 568 6.22 -13.37 11.99
CA VAL A 568 6.79 -13.74 10.69
C VAL A 568 5.70 -13.54 9.64
N SER A 569 5.76 -12.41 8.92
CA SER A 569 4.90 -12.16 7.75
C SER A 569 5.04 -13.32 6.77
N GLY A 570 4.02 -13.56 5.95
CA GLY A 570 3.97 -14.65 4.99
C GLY A 570 3.18 -15.86 5.48
N ALA A 571 3.34 -16.26 6.74
CA ALA A 571 2.74 -17.49 7.28
C ALA A 571 1.23 -17.37 7.58
N TRP A 572 0.80 -16.24 8.13
CA TRP A 572 -0.60 -16.03 8.51
C TRP A 572 -1.48 -15.48 7.38
N GLN A 573 -0.85 -15.08 6.27
CA GLN A 573 -1.51 -14.36 5.18
C GLN A 573 -2.18 -15.29 4.18
N VAL A 574 -1.87 -16.59 4.21
CA VAL A 574 -2.30 -17.57 3.21
C VAL A 574 -2.77 -18.84 3.88
N GLN A 575 -3.86 -19.39 3.37
CA GLN A 575 -4.42 -20.68 3.81
C GLN A 575 -3.43 -21.83 3.60
N ASP A 576 -3.38 -22.75 4.57
CA ASP A 576 -2.63 -24.03 4.50
C ASP A 576 -1.12 -23.92 4.24
N THR A 577 -0.50 -22.81 4.67
CA THR A 577 0.96 -22.63 4.58
C THR A 577 1.70 -23.12 5.83
N VAL A 578 2.98 -23.48 5.64
CA VAL A 578 3.88 -23.85 6.73
C VAL A 578 4.64 -22.59 7.18
N PRO A 579 4.54 -22.17 8.44
CA PRO A 579 5.31 -21.03 8.94
C PRO A 579 6.80 -21.28 8.78
N PRO A 580 7.56 -20.30 8.28
CA PRO A 580 8.99 -20.37 8.39
C PRO A 580 9.43 -20.12 9.83
N LEU A 581 10.58 -20.70 10.19
CA LEU A 581 11.28 -20.33 11.40
C LEU A 581 11.99 -18.99 11.20
N LEU A 582 11.90 -18.12 12.20
CA LEU A 582 12.66 -16.88 12.21
C LEU A 582 14.14 -17.18 12.49
N LEU A 583 15.02 -16.69 11.62
CA LEU A 583 16.46 -16.64 11.84
C LEU A 583 16.84 -15.21 12.24
N ARG A 584 17.19 -15.02 13.51
CA ARG A 584 17.65 -13.72 14.02
C ARG A 584 19.00 -13.38 13.38
N ALA A 585 19.03 -12.31 12.61
CA ALA A 585 20.22 -11.90 11.90
C ALA A 585 20.81 -10.65 12.57
N ARG A 586 22.13 -10.63 12.76
CA ARG A 586 22.81 -9.48 13.38
C ARG A 586 22.81 -8.31 12.40
N PRO A 587 22.26 -7.13 12.75
CA PRO A 587 22.35 -5.95 11.89
C PRO A 587 23.80 -5.49 11.79
N VAL A 588 24.28 -5.18 10.58
CA VAL A 588 25.66 -4.73 10.33
C VAL A 588 25.75 -3.44 9.52
N ALA A 589 24.68 -3.05 8.82
CA ALA A 589 24.60 -1.79 8.11
C ALA A 589 23.16 -1.32 7.97
N GLN A 590 22.95 -0.02 7.80
CA GLN A 590 21.62 0.50 7.45
C GLN A 590 21.23 0.01 6.04
N GLY A 591 19.98 -0.42 5.89
CA GLY A 591 19.42 -0.74 4.58
C GLY A 591 18.85 0.48 3.86
N ALA A 592 18.76 0.39 2.54
CA ALA A 592 18.16 1.42 1.70
C ALA A 592 16.70 1.67 2.09
N ARG A 593 16.37 2.93 2.40
CA ARG A 593 14.99 3.34 2.70
C ARG A 593 14.27 3.73 1.42
N LYS A 594 12.99 3.36 1.30
CA LYS A 594 12.17 3.77 0.13
C LYS A 594 11.86 5.26 0.12
N SER A 595 11.83 5.89 1.29
CA SER A 595 11.63 7.32 1.48
C SER A 595 12.10 7.74 2.86
N ILE A 596 12.21 9.05 3.09
CA ILE A 596 12.48 9.63 4.42
C ILE A 596 11.43 9.27 5.48
N HIS A 597 10.24 8.82 5.06
CA HIS A 597 9.15 8.41 5.95
C HIS A 597 9.11 6.89 6.19
N ASP A 598 9.99 6.13 5.55
CA ASP A 598 10.09 4.69 5.77
C ASP A 598 10.70 4.43 7.14
N ARG A 599 9.87 4.23 8.15
CA ARG A 599 10.27 4.00 9.55
C ARG A 599 10.30 2.52 9.95
N ARG A 600 10.30 1.60 8.97
CA ARG A 600 10.33 0.16 9.26
C ARG A 600 11.61 -0.18 10.05
N PRO A 601 11.51 -0.86 11.20
CA PRO A 601 12.67 -1.16 12.05
C PRO A 601 13.54 -2.27 11.47
N ASN A 602 12.95 -3.20 10.72
CA ASN A 602 13.62 -4.40 10.22
C ASN A 602 14.32 -4.23 8.86
N ILE A 603 14.68 -3.01 8.45
CA ILE A 603 15.26 -2.77 7.12
C ILE A 603 16.78 -2.92 7.06
N ALA A 604 17.45 -3.00 8.22
CA ALA A 604 18.90 -3.08 8.27
C ALA A 604 19.42 -4.30 7.47
N ASN A 605 20.58 -4.12 6.84
CA ASN A 605 21.34 -5.21 6.27
C ASN A 605 21.99 -6.01 7.39
N VAL A 606 22.16 -7.30 7.16
CA VAL A 606 22.48 -8.26 8.21
C VAL A 606 23.67 -9.13 7.84
N THR A 607 24.26 -9.78 8.83
CA THR A 607 25.15 -10.92 8.62
C THR A 607 24.50 -12.18 9.17
N LEU A 608 24.74 -13.30 8.52
CA LEU A 608 24.37 -14.64 8.98
C LEU A 608 25.63 -15.49 9.12
N ASP A 609 25.59 -16.44 10.04
CA ASP A 609 26.57 -17.53 10.13
C ASP A 609 26.15 -18.65 9.14
N PRO A 610 26.94 -18.92 8.08
CA PRO A 610 26.62 -19.97 7.11
C PRO A 610 26.49 -21.38 7.73
N ASP A 611 27.24 -21.69 8.79
CA ASP A 611 27.20 -23.01 9.43
C ASP A 611 25.94 -23.21 10.25
N GLU A 612 25.51 -22.16 10.96
CA GLU A 612 24.23 -22.16 11.66
C GLU A 612 23.07 -22.30 10.67
N VAL A 613 23.11 -21.53 9.58
CA VAL A 613 22.09 -21.58 8.52
C VAL A 613 21.99 -22.99 7.95
N PHE A 614 23.12 -23.59 7.55
CA PHE A 614 23.14 -24.96 7.02
C PHE A 614 22.59 -25.97 8.02
N THR A 615 23.01 -25.91 9.29
CA THR A 615 22.55 -26.81 10.34
C THR A 615 21.03 -26.75 10.51
N ARG A 616 20.45 -25.55 10.50
CA ARG A 616 19.00 -25.36 10.59
C ARG A 616 18.28 -25.85 9.33
N LEU A 617 18.81 -25.59 8.13
CA LEU A 617 18.25 -26.11 6.88
C LEU A 617 18.25 -27.64 6.84
N ALA A 618 19.37 -28.28 7.19
CA ALA A 618 19.49 -29.74 7.24
C ALA A 618 18.48 -30.37 8.22
N ARG A 619 18.21 -29.71 9.35
CA ARG A 619 17.16 -30.14 10.29
C ARG A 619 15.76 -30.08 9.68
N LEU A 620 15.45 -29.05 8.88
CA LEU A 620 14.17 -28.92 8.18
C LEU A 620 14.01 -29.93 7.03
N ILE A 621 15.11 -30.23 6.32
CA ILE A 621 15.15 -31.27 5.28
C ILE A 621 14.87 -32.65 5.90
N GLY A 622 15.44 -32.91 7.08
CA GLY A 622 15.36 -34.19 7.77
C GLY A 622 16.33 -35.23 7.22
N PRO A 623 16.27 -36.47 7.73
CA PRO A 623 17.05 -37.58 7.18
C PRO A 623 16.62 -37.86 5.74
N ALA A 624 17.55 -38.33 4.92
CA ALA A 624 17.24 -38.72 3.55
C ALA A 624 16.05 -39.70 3.54
N ARG A 625 14.99 -39.35 2.80
CA ARG A 625 13.91 -40.30 2.48
C ARG A 625 14.56 -41.38 1.61
N ARG A 626 14.96 -42.49 2.23
CA ARG A 626 15.51 -43.66 1.53
C ARG A 626 14.44 -44.36 0.72
#